data_AF-A0A958J3M5-F1
#
_entry.id   AF-A0A958J3M5-F1
#
_cell.length_a   1.000
_cell.length_b   1.000
_cell.length_c   1.000
_cell.angle_alpha   90.00
_cell.angle_beta   90.00
_cell.angle_gamma   90.00
#
_symmetry.space_group_name_H-M   'P 1'
#
loop_
_entity.id
_entity.type
_entity.pdbx_description
1 polymer ?
#
loop_
_entity_poly.entity_id
_entity_poly.type
_entity_poly.pdbx_seq_one_letter_code
_entity_poly.pdbx_strand_id
1 'polypeptide(L)'
;MLTDQQYEVFSHSMRILLLVGGPLALGMALVSTIVSGLQAATSVRDVSLSYAVRLIALVVLIYLLHPLFMQGVVELTELALR
;
A
#
# COMPACT_ATOMS: atom_id res chain seq x y z
N MET A 1 6.13 12.37 -29.14
CA MET A 1 7.01 12.79 -28.03
C MET A 1 6.09 13.29 -26.93
N LEU A 2 6.12 12.67 -25.75
CA LEU A 2 5.41 13.22 -24.59
C LEU A 2 6.01 14.61 -24.31
N THR A 3 5.18 15.60 -24.02
CA THR A 3 5.67 16.90 -23.54
C THR A 3 6.43 16.70 -22.23
N ASP A 4 7.47 17.49 -21.96
CA ASP A 4 8.30 17.34 -20.75
C ASP A 4 7.45 17.31 -19.46
N GLN A 5 6.36 18.09 -19.43
CA GLN A 5 5.35 18.10 -18.38
C GLN A 5 4.69 16.73 -18.14
N GLN A 6 4.34 16.00 -19.21
CA GLN A 6 3.72 14.67 -19.10
C GLN A 6 4.69 13.64 -18.52
N TYR A 7 5.98 13.76 -18.85
CA TYR A 7 7.02 12.89 -18.30
C TYR A 7 7.22 13.14 -16.81
N GLU A 8 7.22 14.40 -16.38
CA GLU A 8 7.41 14.78 -14.98
C GLU A 8 6.26 14.28 -14.10
N VAL A 9 5.01 14.50 -14.52
CA VAL A 9 3.82 14.00 -13.80
C VAL A 9 3.84 12.47 -13.71
N PHE A 10 4.18 11.77 -14.79
CA PHE A 10 4.25 10.31 -14.79
C PHE A 10 5.33 9.77 -13.85
N SER A 11 6.54 10.33 -13.91
CA SER A 11 7.65 9.95 -13.03
C SER A 11 7.32 10.17 -11.56
N HIS A 12 6.71 11.32 -11.23
CA HIS A 12 6.30 11.64 -9.87
C HIS A 12 5.19 10.70 -9.38
N SER A 13 4.23 10.37 -10.24
CA SER A 13 3.15 9.43 -9.94
C SER A 13 3.69 8.04 -9.62
N MET A 14 4.66 7.54 -10.41
CA MET A 14 5.33 6.27 -10.14
C MET A 14 6.08 6.29 -8.80
N ARG A 15 6.74 7.40 -8.47
CA ARG A 15 7.45 7.53 -7.20
C ARG A 15 6.48 7.45 -6.02
N ILE A 16 5.38 8.19 -6.05
CA ILE A 16 4.36 8.16 -4.98
C ILE A 16 3.73 6.77 -4.86
N LEU A 17 3.41 6.15 -6.00
CA LEU A 17 2.88 4.79 -6.02
C LEU A 17 3.83 3.79 -5.35
N LEU A 18 5.14 3.89 -5.62
CA LEU A 18 6.13 3.02 -4.97
C LEU A 18 6.27 3.33 -3.47
N LEU A 19 6.22 4.60 -3.10
CA LEU A 19 6.42 5.07 -1.73
C LEU A 19 5.25 4.70 -0.82
N VAL A 20 4.03 4.62 -1.36
CA VAL A 20 2.82 4.18 -0.62
C VAL A 20 2.54 2.69 -0.82
N GLY A 21 2.55 2.23 -2.07
CA GLY A 21 2.24 0.86 -2.44
C GLY A 21 3.28 -0.14 -1.97
N GLY A 22 4.56 0.24 -1.94
CA GLY A 22 5.65 -0.58 -1.43
C GLY A 22 5.46 -0.99 0.04
N PRO A 23 5.37 -0.05 0.99
CA PRO A 23 5.16 -0.39 2.39
C PRO A 23 3.81 -1.07 2.65
N LEU A 24 2.76 -0.73 1.89
CA LEU A 24 1.47 -1.42 1.98
C LEU A 24 1.59 -2.90 1.59
N ALA A 25 2.23 -3.19 0.45
CA ALA A 25 2.43 -4.55 -0.04
C ALA A 25 3.32 -5.37 0.91
N LEU A 26 4.44 -4.77 1.37
CA LEU A 26 5.34 -5.41 2.33
C LEU A 26 4.63 -5.68 3.67
N GLY A 27 3.87 -4.71 4.19
CA GLY A 27 3.10 -4.88 5.42
C GLY A 27 2.09 -6.02 5.32
N MET A 28 1.34 -6.08 4.21
CA MET A 28 0.38 -7.17 3.96
C MET A 28 1.06 -8.53 3.79
N ALA A 29 2.19 -8.59 3.09
CA ALA A 29 2.96 -9.81 2.92
C ALA A 29 3.48 -10.36 4.28
N LEU A 30 3.97 -9.48 5.15
CA LEU A 30 4.41 -9.83 6.49
C LEU A 30 3.27 -10.40 7.34
N VAL A 31 2.13 -9.71 7.37
CA VAL A 31 0.94 -10.17 8.10
C VAL A 31 0.48 -11.53 7.59
N SER A 32 0.42 -11.70 6.28
CA SER A 32 0.03 -12.98 5.67
C SER A 32 0.99 -14.11 6.05
N THR A 33 2.29 -13.83 6.07
CA THR A 33 3.33 -14.80 6.46
C THR A 33 3.19 -15.20 7.93
N ILE A 34 3.00 -14.22 8.83
CA ILE A 34 2.82 -14.46 10.27
C ILE A 34 1.57 -15.32 10.50
N VAL A 35 0.44 -14.96 9.89
CA VAL A 35 -0.83 -15.69 10.03
C VAL A 35 -0.71 -17.11 9.48
N SER A 36 0.00 -17.31 8.38
CA SER A 36 0.22 -18.64 7.79
C SER A 36 1.12 -19.51 8.68
N GLY A 37 2.16 -18.92 9.29
CA GLY A 37 3.02 -19.60 10.26
C GLY A 37 2.27 -20.02 11.53
N LEU A 38 1.40 -19.15 12.06
CA LEU A 38 0.56 -19.46 13.22
C LEU A 38 -0.42 -20.61 12.93
N GLN A 39 -1.07 -20.60 11.76
CA GLN A 39 -1.95 -21.69 11.35
C GLN A 39 -1.18 -23.01 11.17
N ALA A 40 0.04 -22.95 10.62
CA ALA A 40 0.89 -24.13 10.50
C ALA A 40 1.29 -24.71 11.86
N ALA A 41 1.58 -23.86 12.85
CA ALA A 41 1.96 -24.30 14.20
C ALA A 41 0.80 -24.88 15.00
N THR A 42 -0.41 -24.35 14.82
CA THR A 42 -1.59 -24.72 15.63
C THR A 42 -2.48 -25.79 14.97
N SER A 43 -2.20 -26.20 13.73
CA SER A 43 -3.03 -27.09 12.91
C SER A 43 -4.46 -26.60 12.66
N VAL A 44 -4.80 -25.38 13.11
CA VAL A 44 -6.09 -24.73 12.84
C VAL A 44 -6.02 -24.11 11.45
N ARG A 45 -6.80 -24.66 10.51
CA ARG A 45 -6.95 -24.13 9.14
C ARG A 45 -8.31 -23.48 8.99
N ASP A 46 -8.46 -22.29 9.57
CA ASP A 46 -9.67 -21.48 9.40
C ASP A 46 -9.42 -20.33 8.42
N VAL A 47 -10.03 -20.45 7.25
CA VAL A 47 -9.91 -19.46 6.17
C VAL A 47 -10.50 -18.11 6.60
N SER A 48 -11.60 -18.12 7.35
CA SER A 48 -12.30 -16.91 7.80
C SER A 48 -11.45 -16.12 8.78
N LEU A 49 -10.78 -16.81 9.71
CA LEU A 49 -9.87 -16.18 10.66
C LEU A 49 -8.72 -15.48 9.94
N SER A 50 -8.10 -16.15 8.96
CA SER A 50 -6.99 -15.59 8.19
C SER A 50 -7.39 -14.35 7.39
N TYR A 51 -8.62 -14.34 6.86
CA TYR A 51 -9.17 -13.21 6.12
C TYR A 51 -9.47 -12.03 7.04
N ALA A 52 -10.11 -12.27 8.19
CA ALA A 52 -10.41 -11.24 9.17
C ALA A 52 -9.14 -10.52 9.66
N VAL A 53 -8.09 -11.28 9.99
CA VAL A 53 -6.81 -10.69 10.43
C VAL A 53 -6.17 -9.85 9.33
N ARG A 54 -6.18 -10.33 8.08
CA ARG A 54 -5.67 -9.56 6.93
C ARG A 54 -6.45 -8.27 6.69
N LEU A 55 -7.77 -8.28 6.84
CA LEU A 55 -8.59 -7.08 6.71
C LEU A 55 -8.29 -6.04 7.79
N ILE A 56 -8.18 -6.47 9.04
CA ILE A 56 -7.82 -5.57 10.16
C ILE A 56 -6.46 -4.95 9.89
N ALA A 57 -5.48 -5.77 9.49
CA ALA A 57 -4.15 -5.27 9.16
C ALA A 57 -4.17 -4.29 7.97
N LEU A 58 -4.96 -4.55 6.94
CA LEU A 58 -5.10 -3.65 5.80
C LEU A 58 -5.64 -2.28 6.24
N VAL A 59 -6.68 -2.25 7.07
CA VAL A 59 -7.26 -1.00 7.59
C VAL A 59 -6.23 -0.24 8.42
N VAL A 60 -5.49 -0.93 9.29
CA VAL A 60 -4.42 -0.31 10.10
C VAL A 60 -3.31 0.27 9.22
N LEU A 61 -2.86 -0.48 8.21
CA LEU A 61 -1.82 -0.01 7.29
C LEU A 61 -2.28 1.19 6.46
N ILE A 62 -3.51 1.17 5.95
CA ILE A 62 -4.10 2.30 5.23
C ILE A 62 -4.19 3.52 6.14
N TYR A 63 -4.65 3.35 7.38
CA TYR A 63 -4.74 4.44 8.34
C TYR A 63 -3.38 5.08 8.64
N LEU A 64 -2.33 4.25 8.77
CA LEU A 64 -0.97 4.73 9.00
C LEU A 64 -0.34 5.39 7.76
N LEU A 65 -0.64 4.89 6.56
CA LEU A 65 -0.08 5.40 5.29
C LEU A 65 -0.90 6.54 4.68
N HIS A 66 -2.12 6.78 5.17
CA HIS A 66 -3.00 7.87 4.74
C HIS A 66 -2.31 9.24 4.60
N PRO A 67 -1.55 9.75 5.59
CA PRO A 67 -0.94 11.09 5.46
C PRO A 67 0.05 11.17 4.29
N LEU A 68 0.86 10.13 4.07
CA LEU A 68 1.77 10.07 2.92
C LEU A 68 1.02 10.03 1.60
N PHE A 69 -0.07 9.25 1.53
CA PHE A 69 -0.87 9.18 0.33
C PHE A 69 -1.52 10.53 -0.01
N MET A 70 -2.09 11.21 0.98
CA MET A 70 -2.70 12.52 0.78
C MET A 70 -1.69 13.60 0.36
N GLN A 71 -0.48 13.57 0.95
CA GLN A 71 0.61 14.45 0.51
C GLN A 71 0.95 14.23 -0.96
N GLY A 72 1.11 12.96 -1.38
CA GLY A 72 1.38 12.64 -2.78
C GLY A 72 0.25 13.07 -3.74
N VAL A 73 -1.02 12.94 -3.35
CA VAL A 73 -2.15 13.40 -4.16
C VAL A 73 -2.13 14.92 -4.34
N VAL A 74 -1.82 15.67 -3.28
CA VAL A 74 -1.69 17.14 -3.35
C VAL A 74 -0.53 17.53 -4.27
N GLU A 75 0.65 16.94 -4.09
CA GLU A 75 1.83 17.19 -4.93
C GLU A 75 1.56 16.93 -6.42
N LEU A 76 0.88 15.83 -6.75
CA LEU A 76 0.50 15.53 -8.13
C LEU A 76 -0.51 16.53 -8.69
N THR A 77 -1.45 16.97 -7.87
CA THR A 77 -2.45 17.96 -8.27
C THR A 77 -1.79 19.30 -8.57
N GLU A 78 -0.83 19.73 -7.75
CA GLU A 78 -0.06 20.95 -7.97
C GLU A 78 0.81 20.87 -9.23
N LEU A 79 1.46 19.71 -9.49
CA LEU A 79 2.23 19.48 -10.71
C LEU A 79 1.37 19.47 -11.98
N ALA A 80 0.14 18.97 -11.89
CA ALA A 80 -0.78 18.92 -13.02
C ALA A 80 -1.41 20.28 -13.37
N LEU A 81 -1.49 21.20 -12.41
CA LEU A 81 -2.07 22.54 -12.56
C LEU A 81 -1.06 23.61 -13.04
N ARG A 82 0.24 23.30 -12.99
CA ARG A 82 1.32 24.13 -13.55
C ARG A 82 1.56 23.77 -15.01
#